data_AF-A0A1B9AV32-F1
#
_entry.id   AF-A0A1B9AV32-F1
#
_cell.length_a   1.000
_cell.length_b   1.000
_cell.length_c   1.000
_cell.angle_alpha   90.00
_cell.angle_beta   90.00
_cell.angle_gamma   90.00
#
_symmetry.space_group_name_H-M   'P 1'
#
loop_
_entity.id
_entity.type
_entity.pdbx_description
1 polymer ?
#
loop_
_entity_poly.entity_id
_entity_poly.type
_entity_poly.pdbx_seq_one_letter_code
_entity_poly.pdbx_strand_id
1 'polypeptide(L)'
;MKLPVFVTSQRGVTLIEIVASIAILFLIIVFLVPMFTQSARSTSHSRQMMNGTYVAEAHMETVYNLIVNVPPRENADTYLNEVQTSLTDRNSFNYTLKPCPSGVTGKCFEKNDNGHYVNIQLSNSGTNLVKVKVEVYNESKAIQQSKMETVLAWEK
;
A
#
# COMPACT_ATOMS: atom_id res chain seq x y z
N MET A 1 30.89 29.76 72.74
CA MET A 1 31.21 28.89 71.59
C MET A 1 30.36 29.34 70.42
N LYS A 2 30.94 30.03 69.42
CA LYS A 2 30.20 30.53 68.25
C LYS A 2 30.65 29.72 67.04
N LEU A 3 29.69 29.03 66.40
CA LEU A 3 29.92 28.27 65.17
C LEU A 3 30.07 29.25 63.99
N PRO A 4 31.01 29.02 63.06
CA PRO A 4 31.13 29.87 61.88
C PRO A 4 29.97 29.58 60.92
N VAL A 5 29.25 30.63 60.54
CA VAL A 5 28.22 30.58 59.51
C VAL A 5 28.92 30.65 58.15
N PHE A 6 28.88 29.56 57.39
CA PHE A 6 29.32 29.55 55.99
C PHE A 6 28.28 30.28 55.13
N VAL A 7 28.53 31.56 54.84
CA VAL A 7 27.80 32.27 53.78
C VAL A 7 28.51 31.96 52.47
N THR A 8 28.01 30.96 51.74
CA THR A 8 28.48 30.63 50.38
C THR A 8 27.86 31.61 49.38
N SER A 9 28.72 32.32 48.65
CA SER A 9 28.31 33.21 47.56
C SER A 9 27.61 32.43 46.44
N GLN A 10 26.32 32.66 46.23
CA GLN A 10 25.50 31.98 45.20
C GLN A 10 25.74 32.48 43.77
N ARG A 11 26.60 33.48 43.55
CA ARG A 11 26.80 34.14 42.24
C ARG A 11 27.41 33.22 41.16
N GLY A 12 27.99 32.08 41.51
CA GLY A 12 28.48 31.08 40.55
C GLY A 12 27.49 29.93 40.27
N VAL A 13 26.50 29.73 41.15
CA VAL A 13 25.54 28.61 41.06
C VAL A 13 24.47 28.87 39.99
N THR A 14 24.14 30.13 39.71
CA THR A 14 23.17 30.51 38.68
C THR A 14 23.69 30.25 37.26
N LEU A 15 24.99 30.43 37.01
CA LEU A 15 25.59 30.17 35.69
C LEU A 15 25.62 28.67 35.37
N ILE A 16 26.03 27.83 36.33
CA ILE A 16 26.08 26.37 36.15
C ILE A 16 24.66 25.80 35.95
N GLU A 17 23.66 26.36 36.62
CA GLU A 17 22.26 25.95 36.49
C GLU A 17 21.69 26.28 35.10
N ILE A 18 22.01 27.46 34.54
CA ILE A 18 21.62 27.83 33.18
C ILE A 18 22.29 26.91 32.15
N VAL A 19 23.60 26.65 32.30
CA VAL A 19 24.33 25.76 31.39
C VAL A 19 23.80 24.33 31.48
N ALA A 20 23.52 23.83 32.69
CA ALA A 20 22.92 22.52 32.90
C ALA A 20 21.51 22.42 32.28
N SER A 21 20.69 23.46 32.44
CA SER A 21 19.34 23.51 31.86
C SER A 21 19.37 23.48 30.33
N ILE A 22 20.29 24.23 29.70
CA ILE A 22 20.47 24.22 28.25
C ILE A 22 21.00 22.86 27.78
N ALA A 23 21.93 22.25 28.52
CA ALA A 23 22.46 20.93 28.20
C ALA A 23 21.38 19.84 28.26
N ILE A 24 20.54 19.86 29.30
CA ILE A 24 19.40 18.93 29.44
C ILE A 24 18.39 19.17 28.32
N LEU A 25 18.07 20.43 28.00
CA LEU A 25 17.16 20.76 26.90
C LEU A 25 17.69 20.26 25.56
N PHE A 26 18.99 20.43 25.29
CA PHE A 26 19.62 19.94 24.07
C PHE A 26 19.54 18.42 23.96
N LEU A 27 19.81 17.71 25.06
CA LEU A 27 19.69 16.27 25.13
C LEU A 27 18.26 15.82 24.78
N ILE A 28 17.24 16.49 25.30
CA ILE A 28 15.83 16.20 24.98
C ILE A 28 15.55 16.42 23.48
N ILE A 29 15.98 17.55 22.91
CA ILE A 29 15.74 17.89 21.50
C ILE A 29 16.35 16.84 20.56
N VAL A 30 17.58 16.38 20.86
CA VAL A 30 18.29 15.38 20.05
C VAL A 30 17.51 14.07 19.97
N PHE A 31 16.77 13.68 21.01
CA PHE A 31 15.92 12.49 20.98
C PHE A 31 14.56 12.72 20.33
N LEU A 32 13.96 13.90 20.50
CA LEU A 32 12.61 14.17 19.99
C LEU A 32 12.56 14.43 18.47
N VAL A 33 13.54 15.14 17.91
CA VAL A 33 13.58 15.45 16.47
C VAL A 33 13.53 14.19 15.59
N PRO A 34 14.37 13.15 15.78
CA PRO A 34 14.33 11.96 14.95
C PRO A 34 12.99 11.22 15.07
N MET A 35 12.37 11.19 16.26
CA MET A 35 11.06 10.59 16.47
C MET A 35 9.97 11.25 15.61
N PHE A 36 9.94 12.58 15.55
CA PHE A 36 9.00 13.30 14.69
C PHE A 36 9.24 13.01 13.20
N THR A 37 10.50 12.98 12.76
CA THR A 37 10.82 12.66 11.35
C THR A 37 10.41 11.25 10.97
N GLN A 38 10.61 10.28 11.87
CA GLN A 38 10.22 8.90 11.65
C GLN A 38 8.70 8.74 11.64
N SER A 39 8.00 9.42 12.54
CA SER A 39 6.53 9.45 12.59
C SER A 39 5.93 10.04 11.29
N ALA A 40 6.49 11.14 10.79
CA ALA A 40 6.05 11.74 9.54
C ALA A 40 6.24 10.79 8.34
N ARG A 41 7.39 10.11 8.26
CA ARG A 41 7.66 9.10 7.22
C ARG A 41 6.71 7.91 7.33
N SER A 42 6.52 7.37 8.53
CA SER A 42 5.59 6.26 8.78
C SER A 42 4.17 6.62 8.38
N THR A 43 3.69 7.80 8.77
CA THR A 43 2.35 8.30 8.38
C THR A 43 2.21 8.42 6.87
N SER A 44 3.22 8.98 6.18
CA SER A 44 3.21 9.07 4.72
C SER A 44 3.17 7.70 4.06
N HIS A 45 3.95 6.74 4.58
CA HIS A 45 3.97 5.37 4.05
C HIS A 45 2.62 4.66 4.26
N SER A 46 2.02 4.80 5.45
CA SER A 46 0.69 4.25 5.74
C SER A 46 -0.38 4.84 4.82
N ARG A 47 -0.34 6.14 4.52
CA ARG A 47 -1.27 6.77 3.55
C ARG A 47 -1.12 6.18 2.15
N GLN A 48 0.11 5.99 1.68
CA GLN A 48 0.36 5.40 0.36
C GLN A 48 -0.15 3.95 0.29
N MET A 49 0.06 3.16 1.33
CA MET A 49 -0.44 1.79 1.40
C MET A 49 -1.98 1.75 1.45
N MET A 50 -2.61 2.60 2.25
CA MET A 50 -4.06 2.72 2.34
C MET A 50 -4.69 3.11 0.99
N ASN A 51 -4.12 4.10 0.30
CA ASN A 51 -4.58 4.50 -1.02
C ASN A 51 -4.43 3.35 -2.03
N GLY A 52 -3.29 2.66 -2.03
CA GLY A 52 -3.06 1.50 -2.89
C GLY A 52 -4.07 0.38 -2.64
N THR A 53 -4.45 0.15 -1.39
CA THR A 53 -5.49 -0.82 -1.01
C THR A 53 -6.86 -0.39 -1.51
N TYR A 54 -7.26 0.87 -1.34
CA TYR A 54 -8.55 1.36 -1.86
C TYR A 54 -8.66 1.20 -3.39
N VAL A 55 -7.57 1.49 -4.11
CA VAL A 55 -7.50 1.26 -5.56
C VAL A 55 -7.58 -0.24 -5.88
N ALA A 56 -6.90 -1.10 -5.11
CA ALA A 56 -6.98 -2.54 -5.29
C ALA A 56 -8.39 -3.08 -5.06
N GLU A 57 -9.10 -2.59 -4.04
CA GLU A 57 -10.49 -2.95 -3.73
C GLU A 57 -11.43 -2.56 -4.87
N ALA A 58 -11.35 -1.33 -5.36
CA ALA A 58 -12.19 -0.86 -6.46
C ALA A 58 -12.02 -1.71 -7.73
N HIS A 59 -10.78 -2.10 -8.05
CA HIS A 59 -10.53 -2.98 -9.19
C HIS A 59 -10.92 -4.44 -8.93
N MET A 60 -10.76 -4.92 -7.70
CA MET A 60 -11.23 -6.25 -7.32
C MET A 60 -12.75 -6.35 -7.42
N GLU A 61 -13.48 -5.33 -6.96
CA GLU A 61 -14.94 -5.24 -7.09
C GLU A 61 -15.36 -5.20 -8.56
N THR A 62 -14.65 -4.43 -9.37
CA THR A 62 -14.89 -4.37 -10.82
C THR A 62 -14.76 -5.76 -11.46
N VAL A 63 -13.69 -6.47 -11.16
CA VAL A 63 -13.45 -7.82 -11.69
C VAL A 63 -14.46 -8.82 -11.14
N TYR A 64 -14.81 -8.73 -9.87
CA TYR A 64 -15.84 -9.56 -9.24
C TYR A 64 -17.19 -9.40 -9.95
N ASN A 65 -17.63 -8.15 -10.13
CA ASN A 65 -18.88 -7.83 -10.80
C ASN A 65 -18.88 -8.34 -12.25
N LEU A 66 -17.74 -8.31 -12.93
CA LEU A 66 -17.63 -8.91 -14.26
C LEU A 66 -17.78 -10.42 -14.22
N ILE A 67 -17.06 -11.08 -13.31
CA ILE A 67 -17.07 -12.55 -13.23
C ILE A 67 -18.46 -13.08 -12.87
N VAL A 68 -19.19 -12.41 -11.99
CA VAL A 68 -20.53 -12.88 -11.60
C VAL A 68 -21.58 -12.64 -12.69
N ASN A 69 -21.36 -11.68 -13.60
CA ASN A 69 -22.33 -11.30 -14.62
C ASN A 69 -22.05 -11.89 -16.01
N VAL A 70 -20.84 -12.40 -16.28
CA VAL A 70 -20.55 -13.11 -17.53
C VAL A 70 -21.22 -14.49 -17.47
N PRO A 71 -21.99 -14.90 -18.51
CA PRO A 71 -22.66 -16.19 -18.52
C PRO A 71 -21.69 -17.36 -18.32
N PRO A 72 -22.06 -18.39 -17.54
CA PRO A 72 -21.20 -19.55 -17.34
C PRO A 72 -20.95 -20.27 -18.66
N ARG A 73 -19.74 -20.80 -18.82
CA ARG A 73 -19.30 -21.58 -20.00
C ARG A 73 -18.84 -22.96 -19.57
N GLU A 74 -18.87 -23.89 -20.53
CA GLU A 74 -18.41 -25.26 -20.34
C GLU A 74 -16.90 -25.34 -20.02
N ASN A 75 -16.11 -24.41 -20.58
CA ASN A 75 -14.66 -24.40 -20.45
C ASN A 75 -14.14 -23.08 -19.84
N ALA A 76 -13.27 -23.21 -18.84
CA ALA A 76 -12.61 -22.09 -18.16
C ALA A 76 -11.86 -21.15 -19.11
N ASP A 77 -11.18 -21.68 -20.14
CA ASP A 77 -10.41 -20.87 -21.08
C ASP A 77 -11.32 -20.01 -21.96
N THR A 78 -12.49 -20.55 -22.35
CA THR A 78 -13.49 -19.81 -23.14
C THR A 78 -14.10 -18.70 -22.28
N TYR A 79 -14.42 -19.03 -21.03
CA TYR A 79 -14.89 -18.07 -20.05
C TYR A 79 -13.89 -16.91 -19.84
N LEU A 80 -12.62 -17.22 -19.62
CA LEU A 80 -11.57 -16.22 -19.45
C LEU A 80 -11.37 -15.32 -20.68
N ASN A 81 -11.58 -15.84 -21.89
CA ASN A 81 -11.53 -15.02 -23.11
C ASN A 81 -12.68 -14.02 -23.17
N GLU A 82 -13.88 -14.37 -22.71
CA GLU A 82 -15.02 -13.43 -22.67
C GLU A 82 -14.81 -12.33 -21.61
N VAL A 83 -14.33 -12.72 -20.42
CA VAL A 83 -13.94 -11.75 -19.39
C VAL A 83 -12.82 -10.83 -19.92
N GLN A 84 -11.86 -11.38 -20.65
CA GLN A 84 -10.81 -10.60 -21.32
C GLN A 84 -11.41 -9.56 -22.26
N THR A 85 -12.33 -9.94 -23.16
CA THR A 85 -12.94 -9.00 -24.10
C THR A 85 -13.66 -7.86 -23.38
N SER A 86 -14.36 -8.16 -22.29
CA SER A 86 -15.06 -7.18 -21.47
C SER A 86 -14.11 -6.21 -20.77
N LEU A 87 -12.98 -6.70 -20.23
CA LEU A 87 -11.97 -5.87 -19.59
C LEU A 87 -11.23 -4.97 -20.58
N THR A 88 -10.99 -5.44 -21.80
CA THR A 88 -10.31 -4.67 -22.85
C THR A 88 -11.22 -3.70 -23.60
N ASP A 89 -12.53 -3.76 -23.37
CA ASP A 89 -13.48 -2.84 -23.99
C ASP A 89 -13.19 -1.40 -23.54
N ARG A 90 -12.92 -0.53 -24.52
CA ARG A 90 -12.59 0.89 -24.32
C ARG A 90 -13.76 1.70 -23.80
N ASN A 91 -14.98 1.23 -24.04
CA ASN A 91 -16.19 1.92 -23.58
C ASN A 91 -16.56 1.55 -22.14
N SER A 92 -15.88 0.56 -21.56
CA SER A 92 -16.15 0.08 -20.21
C SER A 92 -14.94 0.29 -19.30
N PHE A 93 -13.96 -0.62 -19.33
CA PHE A 93 -12.89 -0.63 -18.33
C PHE A 93 -11.51 -0.22 -18.85
N ASN A 94 -11.26 -0.38 -20.16
CA ASN A 94 -10.05 0.04 -20.87
C ASN A 94 -8.75 -0.51 -20.25
N TYR A 95 -8.70 -1.81 -19.96
CA TYR A 95 -7.48 -2.49 -19.56
C TYR A 95 -6.63 -2.89 -20.78
N THR A 96 -5.31 -2.86 -20.62
CA THR A 96 -4.35 -3.28 -21.66
C THR A 96 -3.91 -4.72 -21.39
N LEU A 97 -4.02 -5.60 -22.39
CA LEU A 97 -3.55 -6.98 -22.27
C LEU A 97 -2.01 -7.02 -22.26
N LYS A 98 -1.44 -7.79 -21.34
CA LYS A 98 0.00 -8.01 -21.21
C LYS A 98 0.31 -9.51 -21.12
N PRO A 99 1.46 -9.99 -21.64
CA PRO A 99 1.93 -11.33 -21.33
C PRO A 99 2.07 -11.52 -19.82
N CYS A 100 1.52 -12.63 -19.32
CA CYS A 100 1.73 -13.05 -17.94
C CYS A 100 3.19 -13.46 -17.68
N PRO A 101 3.68 -13.38 -16.43
CA PRO A 101 5.00 -13.90 -16.06
C PRO A 101 5.13 -15.40 -16.39
N SER A 102 6.34 -15.83 -16.73
CA SER A 102 6.65 -17.24 -17.01
C SER A 102 6.17 -18.16 -15.88
N GLY A 103 5.34 -19.16 -16.21
CA GLY A 103 4.77 -20.10 -15.24
C GLY A 103 3.35 -19.77 -14.78
N VAL A 104 2.76 -18.64 -15.19
CA VAL A 104 1.35 -18.31 -14.94
C VAL A 104 0.54 -18.55 -16.21
N THR A 105 -0.33 -19.57 -16.18
CA THR A 105 -1.30 -19.84 -17.24
C THR A 105 -2.57 -19.04 -16.96
N GLY A 106 -2.78 -17.97 -17.73
CA GLY A 106 -3.89 -17.05 -17.49
C GLY A 106 -3.86 -15.82 -18.39
N LYS A 107 -4.71 -14.84 -18.04
CA LYS A 107 -4.80 -13.54 -18.72
C LYS A 107 -4.34 -12.44 -17.77
N CYS A 108 -3.40 -11.61 -18.22
CA CYS A 108 -2.84 -10.53 -17.42
C CYS A 108 -3.14 -9.19 -18.08
N PHE A 109 -3.47 -8.22 -17.25
CA PHE A 109 -3.94 -6.91 -17.67
C PHE A 109 -3.20 -5.84 -16.91
N GLU A 110 -2.95 -4.72 -17.56
CA GLU A 110 -2.42 -3.52 -16.92
C GLU A 110 -3.29 -2.29 -17.21
N LYS A 111 -3.42 -1.43 -16.21
CA LYS A 111 -4.08 -0.12 -16.33
C LYS A 111 -3.33 0.88 -15.46
N ASN A 112 -3.19 2.09 -15.97
CA ASN A 112 -2.74 3.21 -15.17
C ASN A 112 -4.00 4.02 -14.80
N ASP A 113 -4.25 4.16 -13.50
CA ASP A 113 -5.42 4.85 -12.98
C ASP A 113 -5.01 5.76 -11.83
N ASN A 114 -5.29 7.06 -11.96
CA ASN A 114 -5.04 8.08 -10.92
C ASN A 114 -3.63 8.06 -10.29
N GLY A 115 -2.58 7.84 -11.09
CA GLY A 115 -1.21 7.77 -10.58
C GLY A 115 -0.86 6.45 -9.90
N HIS A 116 -1.67 5.41 -10.10
CA HIS A 116 -1.41 4.06 -9.66
C HIS A 116 -1.31 3.14 -10.87
N TYR A 117 -0.30 2.28 -10.85
CA TYR A 117 -0.18 1.23 -11.83
C TYR A 117 -0.81 -0.05 -11.30
N VAL A 118 -1.83 -0.55 -11.99
CA VAL A 118 -2.63 -1.69 -11.58
C VAL A 118 -2.37 -2.86 -12.52
N ASN A 119 -2.06 -4.01 -11.94
CA ASN A 119 -1.89 -5.28 -12.65
C ASN A 119 -2.96 -6.26 -12.16
N ILE A 120 -3.71 -6.84 -13.09
CA ILE A 120 -4.74 -7.83 -12.81
C ILE A 120 -4.35 -9.13 -13.50
N GLN A 121 -4.36 -10.23 -12.76
CA GLN A 121 -4.08 -11.56 -13.28
C GLN A 121 -5.29 -12.45 -13.01
N LEU A 122 -5.81 -13.05 -14.08
CA LEU A 122 -6.88 -14.04 -14.05
C LEU A 122 -6.30 -15.39 -14.46
N SER A 123 -6.39 -16.37 -13.58
CA SER A 123 -5.91 -17.73 -13.85
C SER A 123 -6.98 -18.74 -13.51
N ASN A 124 -7.07 -19.82 -14.29
CA ASN A 124 -7.95 -20.91 -13.93
C ASN A 124 -7.43 -21.63 -12.67
N SER A 125 -8.31 -21.88 -11.70
CA SER A 125 -8.01 -22.59 -10.46
C SER A 125 -8.87 -23.86 -10.26
N GLY A 126 -9.73 -24.23 -11.22
CA GLY A 126 -10.61 -25.39 -11.10
C GLY A 126 -11.51 -25.61 -12.33
N THR A 127 -12.61 -26.33 -12.15
CA THR A 127 -13.61 -26.54 -13.21
C THR A 127 -14.44 -25.27 -13.44
N ASN A 128 -14.82 -24.59 -12.35
CA ASN A 128 -15.67 -23.40 -12.36
C ASN A 128 -15.12 -22.26 -11.47
N LEU A 129 -13.81 -22.24 -11.20
CA LEU A 129 -13.14 -21.30 -10.29
C LEU A 129 -12.08 -20.45 -11.00
N VAL A 130 -12.23 -19.11 -11.00
CA VAL A 130 -11.18 -18.17 -11.44
C VAL A 130 -10.44 -17.66 -10.21
N LYS A 131 -9.12 -17.79 -10.22
CA LYS A 131 -8.26 -17.05 -9.29
C LYS A 131 -8.00 -15.65 -9.85
N VAL A 132 -8.34 -14.64 -9.06
CA VAL A 132 -8.14 -13.22 -9.36
C VAL A 132 -7.03 -12.69 -8.46
N LYS A 133 -6.05 -12.04 -9.05
CA LYS A 133 -4.97 -11.37 -8.34
C LYS A 133 -4.84 -9.94 -8.84
N VAL A 134 -4.98 -8.98 -7.94
CA VAL A 134 -4.84 -7.54 -8.21
C VAL A 134 -3.62 -7.04 -7.46
N GLU A 135 -2.68 -6.45 -8.19
CA GLU A 135 -1.46 -5.85 -7.64
C GLU A 135 -1.43 -4.37 -8.01
N VAL A 136 -1.26 -3.52 -7.01
CA VAL A 136 -1.20 -2.06 -7.20
C VAL A 136 0.19 -1.58 -6.84
N TYR A 137 0.78 -0.84 -7.76
CA TYR A 137 2.10 -0.24 -7.66
C TYR A 137 2.00 1.27 -7.76
N ASN A 138 3.06 1.95 -7.32
CA ASN A 138 3.27 3.36 -7.63
C ASN A 138 3.47 3.58 -9.15
N GLU A 139 3.42 4.84 -9.61
CA GLU A 139 3.57 5.21 -11.03
C GLU A 139 4.81 4.62 -11.71
N SER A 140 5.93 4.51 -10.98
CA SER A 140 7.18 3.96 -11.50
C SER A 140 7.22 2.43 -11.56
N LYS A 141 6.14 1.75 -11.13
CA LYS A 141 6.03 0.28 -11.01
C LYS A 141 7.07 -0.35 -10.06
N ALA A 142 7.81 0.46 -9.32
CA ALA A 142 8.95 0.01 -8.52
C ALA A 142 8.54 -0.45 -7.11
N ILE A 143 7.48 0.15 -6.55
CA ILE A 143 7.02 -0.11 -5.19
C ILE A 143 5.60 -0.65 -5.26
N GLN A 144 5.42 -1.90 -4.82
CA GLN A 144 4.10 -2.48 -4.62
C GLN A 144 3.47 -1.82 -3.39
N GLN A 145 2.32 -1.19 -3.59
CA GLN A 145 1.56 -0.52 -2.53
C GLN A 145 0.50 -1.44 -1.94
N SER A 146 -0.09 -2.32 -2.75
CA SER A 146 -1.08 -3.28 -2.28
C SER A 146 -1.16 -4.50 -3.19
N LYS A 147 -1.71 -5.59 -2.64
CA LYS A 147 -1.97 -6.84 -3.33
C LYS A 147 -3.17 -7.54 -2.71
N MET A 148 -4.10 -7.95 -3.57
CA MET A 148 -5.29 -8.72 -3.20
C MET A 148 -5.39 -9.97 -4.05
N GLU A 149 -5.75 -11.09 -3.44
CA GLU A 149 -5.99 -12.35 -4.12
C GLU A 149 -7.31 -12.95 -3.63
N THR A 150 -8.11 -13.45 -4.55
CA THR A 150 -9.34 -14.20 -4.24
C THR A 150 -9.59 -15.29 -5.29
N VAL A 151 -10.43 -16.25 -4.96
CA VAL A 151 -10.91 -17.29 -5.88
C VAL A 151 -12.42 -17.17 -5.96
N LEU A 152 -12.93 -17.04 -7.18
CA LEU A 152 -14.34 -16.80 -7.46
C LEU A 152 -14.93 -17.92 -8.30
N ALA A 153 -16.12 -18.38 -7.94
CA ALA A 153 -16.91 -19.27 -8.78
C ALA A 153 -17.66 -18.44 -9.83
N TRP A 154 -17.66 -18.88 -11.09
CA TRP A 154 -18.45 -18.24 -12.16
C TRP A 154 -19.77 -18.95 -12.46
N GLU A 155 -20.01 -20.09 -11.82
CA GLU A 155 -21.24 -20.85 -11.90
C GLU A 155 -22.00 -20.68 -10.57
N LYS A 156 -23.29 -20.33 -10.65
CA LYS A 156 -24.18 -20.18 -9.48
C LYS A 156 -24.75 -21.53 -9.05
#